data_AF-A0A920LFI0-F1
#
_entry.id   AF-A0A920LFI0-F1
#
_cell.length_a   1.000
_cell.length_b   1.000
_cell.length_c   1.000
_cell.angle_alpha   90.00
_cell.angle_beta   90.00
_cell.angle_gamma   90.00
#
_symmetry.space_group_name_H-M   'P 1'
#
loop_
_entity.id
_entity.type
_entity.pdbx_description
1 polymer ?
#
loop_
_entity_poly.entity_id
_entity_poly.type
_entity_poly.pdbx_seq_one_letter_code
_entity_poly.pdbx_strand_id
1 'polypeptide(L)'
;MSKSLDNNILPDDLFSGENNFFLKPYDPNVIRFFFLQAHYRNELDISESAIQASEKGLNRLIEMTSRLNDLQVSNKDNDKIFLK
;
A
#
# COMPACT_ATOMS: atom_id res chain seq x y z
N MET A 1 -4.68 19.62 -3.09
CA MET A 1 -3.46 20.05 -3.81
C MET A 1 -3.83 21.15 -4.81
N SER A 2 -3.08 22.27 -4.83
CA SER A 2 -3.34 23.42 -5.71
C SER A 2 -2.04 23.97 -6.26
N LYS A 3 -2.03 24.28 -7.57
CA LYS A 3 -0.90 24.90 -8.26
C LYS A 3 -0.58 26.31 -7.75
N SER A 4 -1.58 27.06 -7.32
CA SER A 4 -1.39 28.44 -6.82
C SER A 4 -0.76 28.50 -5.43
N LEU A 5 -0.81 27.40 -4.68
CA LEU A 5 -0.25 27.29 -3.33
C LEU A 5 1.10 26.55 -3.33
N ASP A 6 1.67 26.29 -4.50
CA ASP A 6 2.87 25.45 -4.71
C ASP A 6 2.81 24.12 -3.95
N ASN A 7 1.60 23.60 -3.74
CA ASN A 7 1.34 22.30 -3.11
C ASN A 7 0.64 21.39 -4.13
N ASN A 8 1.36 21.10 -5.21
CA ASN A 8 0.95 20.21 -6.27
C ASN A 8 2.12 19.31 -6.67
N ILE A 9 1.80 18.05 -7.00
CA ILE A 9 2.74 17.09 -7.55
C ILE A 9 2.08 16.41 -8.74
N LEU A 10 2.84 16.19 -9.82
CA LEU A 10 2.36 15.40 -10.94
C LEU A 10 2.54 13.91 -10.65
N PRO A 11 1.67 13.02 -11.18
CA PRO A 11 1.84 11.58 -11.02
C PRO A 11 3.23 11.09 -11.46
N ASP A 12 3.75 11.60 -12.59
CA ASP A 12 5.05 11.19 -13.11
C ASP A 12 6.21 11.60 -12.16
N ASP A 13 6.12 12.76 -11.52
CA ASP A 13 7.10 13.22 -10.54
C ASP A 13 7.09 12.36 -9.26
N LEU A 14 5.92 11.82 -8.90
CA LEU A 14 5.76 10.90 -7.78
C LEU A 14 6.41 9.53 -8.07
N PHE A 15 6.30 9.05 -9.30
CA PHE A 15 6.85 7.77 -9.72
C PHE A 15 8.37 7.83 -9.97
N SER A 16 8.85 8.93 -10.53
CA SER A 16 10.28 9.16 -10.78
C SER A 16 11.04 9.59 -9.53
N GLY A 17 10.35 10.19 -8.56
CA GLY A 17 10.98 10.80 -7.39
C GLY A 17 11.58 12.18 -7.68
N GLU A 18 11.35 12.75 -8.87
CA GLU A 18 11.81 14.10 -9.24
C GLU A 18 10.90 15.18 -8.64
N ASN A 19 10.82 15.24 -7.31
CA ASN A 19 10.02 16.23 -6.58
C ASN A 19 10.60 16.55 -5.19
N ASN A 20 10.11 17.63 -4.56
CA ASN A 20 10.57 18.08 -3.24
C ASN A 20 9.67 17.60 -2.08
N PHE A 21 8.63 16.81 -2.34
CA PHE A 21 7.65 16.38 -1.33
C PHE A 21 7.98 15.02 -0.74
N PHE A 22 8.60 14.13 -1.52
CA PHE A 22 8.88 12.75 -1.17
C PHE A 22 10.38 12.45 -1.23
N LEU A 23 10.86 11.56 -0.36
CA LEU A 23 12.29 11.26 -0.24
C LEU A 23 12.79 10.25 -1.28
N LYS A 24 11.87 9.54 -1.93
CA LYS A 24 12.17 8.48 -2.89
C LYS A 24 11.04 8.33 -3.91
N PRO A 25 11.31 7.68 -5.06
CA PRO A 25 10.26 7.23 -5.97
C PRO A 25 9.35 6.18 -5.32
N TYR A 26 8.08 6.17 -5.74
CA TYR A 26 7.10 5.15 -5.36
C TYR A 26 6.56 4.40 -6.57
N ASP A 27 6.42 3.08 -6.44
CA ASP A 27 5.80 2.25 -7.48
C ASP A 27 4.33 2.65 -7.68
N PRO A 28 3.83 2.73 -8.93
CA PRO A 28 2.43 3.06 -9.21
C PRO A 28 1.42 2.15 -8.48
N ASN A 29 1.76 0.88 -8.24
CA ASN A 29 0.89 -0.04 -7.50
C ASN A 29 0.83 0.29 -6.01
N VAL A 30 1.91 0.81 -5.42
CA VAL A 30 1.92 1.29 -4.03
C VAL A 30 1.00 2.49 -3.89
N ILE A 31 1.10 3.46 -4.81
CA ILE A 31 0.22 4.63 -4.82
C ILE A 31 -1.24 4.25 -5.04
N ARG A 32 -1.50 3.34 -5.98
CA ARG A 32 -2.84 2.79 -6.20
C ARG A 32 -3.38 2.10 -4.95
N PHE A 33 -2.57 1.26 -4.31
CA PHE A 33 -2.96 0.56 -3.09
C PHE A 33 -3.29 1.55 -1.96
N PHE A 34 -2.48 2.60 -1.80
CA PHE A 34 -2.73 3.69 -0.86
C PHE A 34 -4.08 4.38 -1.12
N PHE A 35 -4.37 4.78 -2.36
CA PHE A 35 -5.65 5.39 -2.71
C PHE A 35 -6.85 4.51 -2.40
N LEU A 36 -6.72 3.19 -2.61
CA LEU A 36 -7.79 2.22 -2.36
C LEU A 36 -8.02 1.93 -0.87
N GLN A 37 -7.12 2.32 0.03
CA GLN A 37 -7.35 2.19 1.48
C GLN A 37 -8.35 3.22 2.01
N ALA A 38 -8.52 4.36 1.32
CA ALA A 38 -9.50 5.37 1.67
C ALA A 38 -10.76 5.23 0.83
N HIS A 39 -11.91 5.51 1.44
CA HIS A 39 -13.14 5.63 0.68
C HIS A 39 -13.07 6.83 -0.26
N TYR A 40 -13.47 6.67 -1.53
CA TYR A 40 -13.33 7.69 -2.58
C TYR A 40 -13.99 9.06 -2.28
N ARG A 41 -14.94 9.09 -1.34
CA ARG A 41 -15.62 10.33 -0.90
C ARG A 41 -14.91 11.06 0.23
N ASN A 42 -13.93 10.43 0.86
CA ASN A 42 -13.20 11.01 1.98
C ASN A 42 -12.04 11.85 1.44
N GLU A 43 -11.70 12.89 2.18
CA GLU A 43 -10.45 13.60 1.94
C GLU A 43 -9.27 12.67 2.20
N LEU A 44 -8.33 12.63 1.27
CA LEU A 44 -7.15 11.81 1.33
C LEU A 44 -5.94 12.70 1.61
N ASP A 45 -5.32 12.49 2.76
CA ASP A 45 -4.07 13.16 3.13
C ASP A 45 -2.87 12.38 2.62
N ILE A 46 -2.12 12.97 1.69
CA ILE A 46 -0.98 12.34 1.03
C ILE A 46 0.30 12.80 1.75
N SER A 47 0.94 11.89 2.47
CA SER A 47 2.20 12.15 3.18
C SER A 47 3.19 11.00 3.00
N GLU A 48 4.49 11.31 3.11
CA GLU A 48 5.59 10.34 3.02
C GLU A 48 5.34 9.12 3.93
N SER A 49 5.00 9.36 5.20
CA SER A 49 4.77 8.28 6.17
C SER A 49 3.57 7.40 5.81
N ALA A 50 2.49 7.98 5.27
CA ALA A 50 1.29 7.24 4.87
C ALA A 50 1.56 6.33 3.66
N ILE A 51 2.31 6.83 2.67
CA ILE A 51 2.68 6.03 1.49
C ILE A 51 3.67 4.93 1.88
N GLN A 52 4.69 5.22 2.71
CA GLN A 52 5.61 4.20 3.22
C GLN A 52 4.89 3.09 4.00
N ALA A 53 3.91 3.45 4.83
CA ALA A 53 3.09 2.47 5.53
C ALA A 53 2.31 1.59 4.54
N SER A 54 1.77 2.18 3.48
CA SER A 54 1.05 1.48 2.43
C SER A 54 1.95 0.53 1.63
N GLU A 55 3.17 0.95 1.30
CA GLU A 55 4.18 0.11 0.65
C GLU A 55 4.50 -1.13 1.49
N LYS A 56 4.75 -0.94 2.79
CA LYS A 56 4.97 -2.04 3.72
C LYS A 56 3.76 -2.97 3.81
N GLY A 57 2.55 -2.42 3.82
CA GLY A 57 1.31 -3.19 3.80
C GLY A 57 1.15 -4.02 2.54
N LEU A 58 1.42 -3.44 1.37
CA LEU A 58 1.35 -4.12 0.08
C LEU A 58 2.38 -5.25 0.00
N ASN A 59 3.62 -4.99 0.40
CA ASN A 59 4.68 -6.01 0.41
C ASN A 59 4.30 -7.21 1.29
N ARG A 60 3.68 -6.95 2.45
CA ARG A 60 3.18 -8.01 3.33
C ARG A 60 2.04 -8.82 2.67
N LEU A 61 1.14 -8.16 1.93
CA LEU A 61 0.06 -8.85 1.21
C LEU A 61 0.64 -9.76 0.12
N ILE A 62 1.58 -9.26 -0.68
CA ILE A 62 2.25 -10.03 -1.73
C ILE A 62 2.99 -11.22 -1.12
N GLU A 63 3.75 -11.00 -0.05
CA GLU A 63 4.44 -12.07 0.66
C GLU A 63 3.46 -13.14 1.19
N MET A 64 2.32 -12.72 1.75
CA MET A 64 1.27 -13.64 2.20
C MET A 64 0.73 -14.48 1.05
N THR A 65 0.46 -13.88 -0.11
CA THR A 65 -0.01 -14.62 -1.29
C THR A 65 1.02 -15.63 -1.79
N SER A 66 2.30 -15.29 -1.76
CA SER A 66 3.37 -16.25 -2.10
C SER A 66 3.41 -17.40 -1.10
N ARG A 67 3.38 -17.10 0.21
CA ARG A 67 3.41 -18.12 1.27
C ARG A 67 2.22 -19.08 1.19
N LEU A 68 1.03 -18.57 0.84
CA LEU A 68 -0.16 -19.41 0.65
C LEU A 68 0.03 -20.49 -0.43
N ASN A 69 0.78 -20.19 -1.49
CA ASN A 69 1.06 -21.16 -2.55
C ASN A 69 2.04 -22.25 -2.09
N ASP A 70 2.93 -21.93 -1.15
CA ASP A 70 3.93 -22.85 -0.61
C ASP A 70 3.42 -23.69 0.58
N LEU A 71 2.19 -23.44 1.04
CA LEU A 71 1.62 -24.16 2.18
C LEU A 71 1.42 -25.64 1.85
N GLN A 72 2.02 -26.49 2.69
CA GLN A 72 1.77 -27.93 2.69
C GLN A 72 0.58 -28.24 3.60
N VAL A 73 -0.30 -29.14 3.14
CA VAL A 73 -1.42 -29.63 3.96
C VAL A 73 -0.87 -30.38 5.16
N SER A 74 -1.31 -30.00 6.37
CA SER A 74 -0.96 -30.70 7.60
C SER A 74 -1.84 -31.93 7.77
N ASN A 75 -1.25 -33.11 7.97
CA ASN A 75 -1.95 -34.38 8.27
C ASN A 75 -2.51 -34.46 9.72
N LYS A 76 -2.63 -33.34 10.44
CA LYS A 76 -3.17 -33.32 11.81
C LYS A 76 -4.63 -32.85 11.77
N ASP A 77 -5.54 -33.73 12.17
CA ASP A 77 -6.97 -33.42 12.36
C ASP A 77 -7.14 -32.34 13.44
N ASN A 78 -7.35 -31.10 13.01
CA ASN A 78 -7.53 -29.94 13.88
C ASN A 78 -9.00 -29.50 14.00
N ASP A 79 -9.95 -30.37 13.63
CA ASP A 79 -11.41 -30.09 13.55
C ASP A 79 -12.06 -29.62 14.86
N LYS A 80 -11.35 -29.63 15.99
CA LYS A 80 -11.88 -29.21 17.30
C LYS A 80 -11.66 -27.74 17.66
N ILE A 81 -10.99 -26.94 16.81
CA ILE A 81 -10.58 -25.57 17.20
C ILE A 81 -11.70 -24.51 17.01
N PHE A 82 -12.74 -24.78 16.19
CA PHE A 82 -13.74 -23.77 15.81
C PHE A 82 -15.15 -23.95 16.42
N LEU A 83 -15.33 -24.78 17.47
CA LEU A 83 -16.64 -25.05 18.08
C LEU A 83 -16.78 -24.52 19.53
N LYS A 84 -16.42 -23.27 19.80
CA LYS A 84 -16.78 -22.62 21.07
C LYS A 84 -17.37 -21.23 20.87
#